data_AF-A0A7V6D002-F1
#
_entry.id   AF-A0A7V6D002-F1
#
_cell.length_a   1.000
_cell.length_b   1.000
_cell.length_c   1.000
_cell.angle_alpha   90.00
_cell.angle_beta   90.00
_cell.angle_gamma   90.00
#
_symmetry.space_group_name_H-M   'P 1'
#
loop_
_entity.id
_entity.type
_entity.pdbx_description
1 polymer ?
#
loop_
_entity_poly.entity_id
_entity_poly.type
_entity_poly.pdbx_seq_one_letter_code
_entity_poly.pdbx_strand_id
1 'polypeptide(L)'
;MWIKSSYYSKIREHLEKDTEKALEKYPKFREELFDKLYSFFSRYFTKSGSIYFNYTPFFQNVYDKVYTDDKDVILFWKTRMLYYIKTDRIFKNLKIEIEDKDKTYQFFFDVSHLEYKKANEKKNLIYELNKVSQDNTIFFDVYYSEKGKQTNYDDIKKKLKHKGLSITDEILDKAFSTFEAQSLLDFAA
;
A
#
# COMPACT_ATOMS: atom_id res chain seq x y z
N MET A 1 1.88 17.23 -12.60
CA MET A 1 1.03 17.29 -11.38
C MET A 1 -0.37 17.84 -11.70
N TRP A 2 -1.00 17.39 -12.79
CA TRP A 2 -2.27 17.94 -13.30
C TRP A 2 -3.51 17.24 -12.71
N ILE A 3 -3.43 15.91 -12.52
CA ILE A 3 -4.52 15.09 -11.98
C ILE A 3 -4.91 15.50 -10.55
N LYS A 4 -3.93 15.72 -9.67
CA LYS A 4 -4.18 16.18 -8.29
C LYS A 4 -4.86 17.56 -8.27
N SER A 5 -4.39 18.49 -9.09
CA SER A 5 -4.98 19.82 -9.19
C SER A 5 -6.42 19.77 -9.72
N SER A 6 -6.69 18.93 -10.74
CA SER A 6 -8.04 18.74 -11.25
C SER A 6 -8.99 18.11 -10.22
N TYR A 7 -8.52 17.13 -9.44
CA TYR A 7 -9.28 16.52 -8.36
C TYR A 7 -9.66 17.53 -7.27
N TYR A 8 -8.69 18.30 -6.76
CA TYR A 8 -8.97 19.32 -5.75
C TYR A 8 -9.83 20.47 -6.28
N SER A 9 -9.73 20.80 -7.57
CA SER A 9 -10.61 21.78 -8.21
C SER A 9 -12.08 21.35 -8.17
N LYS A 10 -12.37 20.07 -8.44
CA LYS A 10 -13.73 19.53 -8.35
C LYS A 10 -14.26 19.51 -6.92
N ILE A 11 -13.41 19.13 -5.95
CA ILE A 11 -13.79 19.14 -4.53
C ILE A 11 -14.11 20.56 -4.06
N ARG A 12 -13.30 21.54 -4.48
CA ARG A 12 -13.52 22.95 -4.14
C ARG A 12 -14.91 23.43 -4.58
N GLU A 13 -15.31 23.10 -5.81
CA GLU A 13 -16.63 23.46 -6.34
C GLU A 13 -17.76 22.88 -5.48
N HIS A 14 -17.63 21.62 -5.04
CA HIS A 14 -18.60 21.02 -4.12
C HIS A 14 -18.65 21.72 -2.76
N LEU A 15 -17.50 22.06 -2.19
CA LEU A 15 -17.43 22.75 -0.89
C LEU A 15 -18.02 24.17 -0.97
N GLU A 16 -17.73 24.91 -2.05
CA GLU A 16 -18.28 26.25 -2.27
C GLU A 16 -19.81 26.19 -2.39
N LYS A 17 -20.34 25.24 -3.15
CA LYS A 17 -21.79 25.04 -3.31
C LYS A 17 -22.48 24.68 -1.99
N ASP A 18 -21.89 23.79 -1.20
CA ASP A 18 -22.44 23.40 0.11
C ASP A 18 -22.39 24.56 1.11
N THR A 19 -21.33 25.37 1.06
CA THR A 19 -21.17 26.57 1.88
C THR A 19 -22.21 27.62 1.53
N GLU A 20 -22.40 27.93 0.25
CA GLU A 20 -23.42 28.89 -0.21
C GLU A 20 -24.83 28.46 0.20
N LYS A 21 -25.16 27.18 -0.01
CA LYS A 21 -26.46 26.61 0.39
C LYS A 21 -26.69 26.69 1.91
N ALA A 22 -25.66 26.48 2.72
CA ALA A 22 -25.76 26.64 4.17
C ALA A 22 -25.99 28.12 4.57
N LEU A 23 -25.39 29.06 3.83
CA LEU A 23 -25.48 30.49 4.08
C LEU A 23 -26.77 31.14 3.59
N GLU A 24 -27.50 30.52 2.65
CA GLU A 24 -28.86 30.97 2.26
C GLU A 24 -29.78 31.07 3.48
N LYS A 25 -29.68 30.11 4.41
CA LYS A 25 -30.52 30.05 5.61
C LYS A 25 -29.99 30.93 6.74
N TYR A 26 -28.67 31.18 6.79
CA TYR A 26 -28.01 31.91 7.86
C TYR A 26 -26.89 32.82 7.31
N PRO A 27 -27.23 33.96 6.67
CA PRO A 27 -26.24 34.80 6.00
C PRO A 27 -25.23 35.46 6.97
N LYS A 28 -25.65 35.69 8.22
CA LYS A 28 -24.77 36.23 9.28
C LYS A 28 -23.77 35.20 9.83
N PHE A 29 -23.94 33.92 9.53
CA PHE A 29 -23.07 32.84 9.99
C PHE A 29 -21.82 32.66 9.10
N ARG A 30 -21.68 33.46 8.04
CA ARG A 30 -20.57 33.35 7.06
C ARG A 30 -19.19 33.35 7.72
N GLU A 31 -18.90 34.40 8.48
CA GLU A 31 -17.58 34.55 9.12
C GLU A 31 -17.33 33.41 10.12
N GLU A 32 -18.32 33.09 10.96
CA GLU A 32 -18.19 32.02 11.96
C GLU A 32 -18.02 30.64 11.30
N LEU A 33 -18.67 30.40 10.16
CA LEU A 33 -18.51 29.18 9.37
C LEU A 33 -17.08 29.07 8.84
N PHE A 34 -16.55 30.14 8.25
CA PHE A 34 -15.17 30.15 7.76
C PHE A 34 -14.16 29.98 8.88
N ASP A 35 -14.37 30.62 10.05
CA ASP A 35 -13.52 30.43 11.22
C ASP A 35 -13.54 28.98 11.71
N LYS A 36 -14.70 28.32 11.72
CA LYS A 36 -14.82 26.90 12.09
C LYS A 36 -14.17 25.98 11.07
N LEU A 37 -14.36 26.23 9.78
CA LEU A 37 -13.73 25.46 8.71
C LEU A 37 -12.20 25.62 8.77
N TYR A 38 -11.71 26.84 8.93
CA TYR A 38 -10.29 27.11 9.12
C TYR A 38 -9.74 26.43 10.38
N SER A 39 -10.45 26.55 11.50
CA SER A 39 -10.07 25.90 12.77
C SER A 39 -10.06 24.38 12.67
N PHE A 40 -10.90 23.80 11.80
CA PHE A 40 -10.91 22.37 11.50
C PHE A 40 -9.70 22.01 10.62
N PHE A 41 -9.55 22.65 9.46
CA PHE A 41 -8.54 22.30 8.46
C PHE A 41 -7.12 22.65 8.87
N SER A 42 -6.90 23.74 9.60
CA SER A 42 -5.58 24.13 10.13
C SER A 42 -4.96 23.07 11.05
N ARG A 43 -5.75 22.14 11.59
CA ARG A 43 -5.27 20.99 12.39
C ARG A 43 -4.73 19.85 11.53
N TYR A 44 -5.12 19.80 10.26
CA TYR A 44 -4.82 18.72 9.32
C TYR A 44 -3.84 19.13 8.21
N PHE A 45 -3.52 20.41 8.06
CA PHE A 45 -2.60 20.91 7.05
C PHE A 45 -1.36 21.59 7.65
N THR A 46 -0.20 21.42 7.03
CA THR A 46 1.00 22.22 7.32
C THR A 46 0.83 23.66 6.86
N LYS A 47 1.75 24.55 7.29
CA LYS A 47 1.91 25.89 6.70
C LYS A 47 2.10 25.88 5.17
N SER A 48 2.60 24.77 4.62
CA SER A 48 2.78 24.57 3.17
C SER A 48 1.59 23.91 2.47
N GLY A 49 0.50 23.60 3.19
CA GLY A 49 -0.72 23.00 2.63
C GLY A 49 -0.67 21.48 2.44
N SER A 50 0.39 20.80 2.89
CA SER A 50 0.45 19.34 2.91
C SER A 50 -0.38 18.78 4.05
N ILE A 51 -1.04 17.64 3.86
CA ILE A 51 -1.76 16.96 4.95
C ILE A 51 -0.74 16.49 5.99
N TYR A 52 -0.86 16.99 7.22
CA TYR A 52 0.06 16.70 8.32
C TYR A 52 -0.64 16.89 9.67
N PHE A 53 -0.78 15.78 10.41
CA PHE A 53 -1.47 15.73 11.70
C PHE A 53 -0.50 16.13 12.83
N ASN A 54 -0.19 17.43 12.96
CA ASN A 54 0.84 17.87 13.92
C ASN A 54 0.31 18.11 15.34
N TYR A 55 -0.93 18.58 15.48
CA TYR A 55 -1.46 19.08 16.76
C TYR A 55 -2.88 18.60 16.99
N THR A 56 -3.04 17.37 17.51
CA THR A 56 -4.24 17.00 18.26
C THR A 56 -3.87 16.95 19.74
N PRO A 57 -4.22 17.97 20.55
CA PRO A 57 -3.94 17.94 21.97
C PRO A 57 -4.60 16.73 22.64
N PHE A 58 -3.84 16.02 23.47
CA PHE A 58 -4.25 14.76 24.11
C PHE A 58 -5.62 14.83 24.83
N PHE A 59 -5.96 15.98 25.42
CA PHE A 59 -7.20 16.20 26.17
C PHE A 59 -8.47 16.30 25.30
N GLN A 60 -8.34 16.44 23.97
CA GLN A 60 -9.51 16.56 23.10
C GLN A 60 -10.20 15.22 22.81
N ASN A 61 -9.64 14.09 23.30
CA ASN A 61 -10.23 12.74 23.20
C ASN A 61 -10.83 12.43 21.80
N VAL A 62 -10.18 12.93 20.75
CA VAL A 62 -10.54 12.60 19.37
C VAL A 62 -10.27 11.12 19.08
N TYR A 63 -9.46 10.49 19.95
CA TYR A 63 -9.05 9.10 19.87
C TYR A 63 -9.41 8.33 21.15
N ASP A 64 -10.10 7.20 21.03
CA ASP A 64 -10.18 6.21 22.10
C ASP A 64 -8.86 5.42 22.14
N LYS A 65 -8.20 5.39 23.30
CA LYS A 65 -7.04 4.51 23.52
C LYS A 65 -7.52 3.07 23.70
N VAL A 66 -7.26 2.21 22.72
CA VAL A 66 -7.36 0.76 22.90
C VAL A 66 -5.96 0.25 23.27
N TYR A 67 -5.79 -0.22 24.49
CA TYR A 67 -4.59 -0.93 24.90
C TYR A 67 -4.70 -2.37 24.37
N THR A 68 -3.96 -2.71 23.33
CA THR A 68 -3.67 -4.11 22.98
C THR A 68 -2.24 -4.44 23.38
N ASP A 69 -2.01 -5.64 23.89
CA ASP A 69 -0.78 -6.06 24.58
C ASP A 69 0.49 -6.07 23.71
N ASP A 70 0.37 -5.95 22.39
CA ASP A 70 1.52 -5.71 21.51
C ASP A 70 1.56 -4.24 21.09
N LYS A 71 2.60 -3.56 21.58
CA LYS A 71 2.84 -2.11 21.49
C LYS A 71 2.82 -1.59 20.04
N ASP A 72 1.70 -1.00 19.65
CA ASP A 72 1.63 0.14 18.73
C ASP A 72 0.32 0.90 19.02
N VAL A 73 0.42 2.21 19.23
CA VAL A 73 -0.72 3.04 19.64
C VAL A 73 -1.63 3.24 18.42
N ILE A 74 -2.73 2.50 18.33
CA ILE A 74 -3.71 2.63 17.24
C ILE A 74 -4.78 3.64 17.65
N LEU A 75 -4.87 4.75 16.94
CA LEU A 75 -5.80 5.86 17.18
C LEU A 75 -7.06 5.69 16.31
N PHE A 76 -8.25 5.50 16.92
CA PHE A 76 -9.55 5.39 16.23
C PHE A 76 -10.39 6.66 16.34
N TRP A 77 -11.19 6.97 15.30
CA TRP A 77 -12.03 8.18 15.18
C TRP A 77 -13.51 7.96 15.51
N LYS A 78 -14.13 8.91 16.21
CA LYS A 78 -15.57 8.99 16.46
C LYS A 78 -16.20 10.14 15.68
N THR A 79 -16.56 9.90 14.42
CA THR A 79 -17.81 10.31 13.73
C THR A 79 -17.66 10.18 12.21
N ARG A 80 -18.49 9.29 11.63
CA ARG A 80 -18.75 9.04 10.19
C ARG A 80 -17.66 8.34 9.34
N MET A 81 -18.08 7.18 8.83
CA MET A 81 -17.48 6.25 7.84
C MET A 81 -15.98 6.42 7.56
N LEU A 82 -15.17 5.70 8.34
CA LEU A 82 -13.80 5.36 7.96
C LEU A 82 -13.84 4.62 6.62
N TYR A 83 -13.27 5.20 5.56
CA TYR A 83 -12.70 4.36 4.51
C TYR A 83 -11.51 3.66 5.14
N TYR A 84 -11.74 2.46 5.69
CA TYR A 84 -10.67 1.49 5.81
C TYR A 84 -10.27 1.16 4.37
N ILE A 85 -9.27 1.88 3.83
CA ILE A 85 -8.58 1.39 2.64
C ILE A 85 -7.82 0.18 3.14
N LYS A 86 -8.49 -0.98 3.09
CA LYS A 86 -7.84 -2.27 3.20
C LYS A 86 -6.79 -2.25 2.11
N THR A 87 -5.53 -2.05 2.48
CA THR A 87 -4.40 -2.17 1.56
C THR A 87 -4.15 -3.65 1.31
N ASP A 88 -5.18 -4.33 0.81
CA ASP A 88 -5.03 -5.64 0.22
C ASP A 88 -4.15 -5.42 -1.01
N ARG A 89 -2.89 -5.82 -0.88
CA ARG A 89 -1.96 -5.89 -1.99
C ARG A 89 -2.49 -6.95 -2.95
N ILE A 90 -3.09 -6.50 -4.05
CA ILE A 90 -3.51 -7.37 -5.14
C ILE A 90 -2.25 -7.65 -5.97
N PHE A 91 -1.80 -8.90 -5.96
CA PHE A 91 -0.71 -9.35 -6.81
C PHE A 91 -1.30 -9.90 -8.11
N LYS A 92 -0.62 -9.62 -9.23
CA LYS A 92 -0.94 -10.15 -10.55
C LYS A 92 0.25 -10.99 -11.04
N ASN A 93 -0.01 -11.87 -11.99
CA ASN A 93 1.06 -12.60 -12.68
C ASN A 93 2.01 -11.60 -13.31
N LEU A 94 3.32 -11.81 -13.12
CA LEU A 94 4.33 -10.85 -13.57
C LEU A 94 5.55 -11.57 -14.13
N LYS A 95 5.94 -11.17 -15.35
CA LYS A 95 7.23 -11.54 -15.93
C LYS A 95 8.23 -10.41 -15.64
N ILE A 96 9.40 -10.76 -15.12
CA ILE A 96 10.47 -9.83 -14.78
C ILE A 96 11.75 -10.29 -15.46
N GLU A 97 12.51 -9.34 -15.99
CA GLU A 97 13.82 -9.59 -16.55
C GLU A 97 14.85 -8.83 -15.73
N ILE A 98 15.86 -9.52 -15.24
CA ILE A 98 16.95 -8.95 -14.45
C ILE A 98 18.24 -9.19 -15.18
N GLU A 99 18.90 -8.10 -15.55
CA GLU A 99 20.27 -8.12 -16.05
C GLU A 99 21.24 -8.08 -14.85
N ASP A 100 22.15 -9.05 -14.83
CA ASP A 100 23.31 -9.04 -13.95
C ASP A 100 24.57 -9.30 -14.80
N LYS A 101 25.44 -8.28 -14.86
CA LYS A 101 26.66 -8.28 -15.66
C LYS A 101 26.36 -8.58 -17.14
N ASP A 102 26.68 -9.79 -17.60
CA ASP A 102 26.53 -10.26 -18.99
C ASP A 102 25.43 -11.31 -19.16
N LYS A 103 24.59 -11.53 -18.13
CA LYS A 103 23.53 -12.54 -18.15
C LYS A 103 22.17 -11.92 -17.84
N THR A 104 21.20 -12.21 -18.69
CA THR A 104 19.80 -11.84 -18.49
C THR A 104 19.05 -13.03 -17.90
N TYR A 105 18.42 -12.82 -16.75
CA TYR A 105 17.59 -13.81 -16.08
C TYR A 105 16.13 -13.44 -16.25
N GLN A 106 15.34 -14.36 -16.77
CA GLN A 106 13.89 -14.19 -16.92
C GLN A 106 13.16 -14.95 -15.83
N PHE A 107 12.31 -14.24 -15.10
CA PHE A 107 11.48 -14.78 -14.03
C PHE A 107 10.02 -14.60 -14.37
N PHE A 108 9.21 -15.59 -14.03
CA PHE A 108 7.76 -15.52 -14.10
C PHE A 108 7.18 -15.90 -12.75
N PHE A 109 6.32 -15.03 -12.21
CA PHE A 109 5.65 -15.23 -10.93
C PHE A 109 4.18 -15.54 -11.18
N ASP A 110 3.76 -16.74 -10.77
CA ASP A 110 2.39 -17.21 -10.84
C ASP A 110 1.69 -17.00 -9.49
N VAL A 111 0.61 -16.21 -9.49
CA VAL A 111 -0.20 -15.88 -8.31
C VAL A 111 -1.46 -16.72 -8.20
N SER A 112 -1.65 -17.74 -9.04
CA SER A 112 -2.86 -18.57 -9.05
C SER A 112 -3.17 -19.25 -7.70
N HIS A 113 -2.16 -19.38 -6.85
CA HIS A 113 -2.27 -19.95 -5.50
C HIS A 113 -2.47 -18.91 -4.38
N LEU A 114 -2.47 -17.62 -4.69
CA LEU A 114 -2.74 -16.56 -3.72
C LEU A 114 -4.27 -16.40 -3.53
N GLU A 115 -4.81 -16.97 -2.46
CA GLU A 115 -6.19 -16.65 -2.04
C GLU A 115 -6.27 -15.24 -1.43
N TYR A 116 -7.39 -14.53 -1.66
CA TYR A 116 -7.65 -13.24 -1.02
C TYR A 116 -7.60 -13.36 0.51
N LYS A 117 -6.96 -12.39 1.17
CA LYS A 117 -6.88 -12.32 2.63
C LYS A 117 -8.29 -12.24 3.26
N LYS A 118 -8.68 -13.32 3.96
CA LYS A 118 -9.91 -13.39 4.76
C LYS A 118 -9.84 -12.57 6.05
N ALA A 119 -8.64 -12.31 6.58
CA ALA A 119 -8.41 -11.55 7.81
C ALA A 119 -7.22 -10.58 7.65
N ASN A 120 -7.18 -9.53 8.48
CA ASN A 120 -6.14 -8.48 8.49
C ASN A 120 -4.80 -8.96 9.05
N GLU A 121 -4.31 -10.11 8.60
CA GLU A 121 -3.01 -10.64 9.00
C GLU A 121 -1.91 -10.16 8.05
N LYS A 122 -0.80 -9.72 8.62
CA LYS A 122 0.44 -9.46 7.87
C LYS A 122 1.05 -10.81 7.47
N LYS A 123 0.62 -11.35 6.33
CA LYS A 123 1.22 -12.53 5.72
C LYS A 123 2.37 -12.11 4.79
N ASN A 124 3.56 -12.63 5.05
CA ASN A 124 4.71 -12.53 4.14
C ASN A 124 4.47 -13.43 2.91
N LEU A 125 5.12 -13.15 1.79
CA LEU A 125 5.09 -14.02 0.61
C LEU A 125 6.19 -15.09 0.71
N ILE A 126 5.91 -16.24 0.10
CA ILE A 126 6.86 -17.33 -0.11
C ILE A 126 6.88 -17.65 -1.59
N TYR A 127 8.08 -17.95 -2.09
CA TYR A 127 8.31 -18.30 -3.48
C TYR A 127 8.78 -19.75 -3.57
N GLU A 128 8.10 -20.56 -4.38
CA GLU A 128 8.51 -21.94 -4.64
C GLU A 128 8.84 -22.12 -6.12
N LEU A 129 9.99 -22.74 -6.40
CA LEU A 129 10.40 -23.01 -7.78
C LEU A 129 9.51 -24.13 -8.36
N ASN A 130 8.70 -23.78 -9.35
CA ASN A 130 7.83 -24.71 -10.06
C ASN A 130 8.57 -25.40 -11.20
N LYS A 131 8.96 -24.62 -12.21
CA LYS A 131 9.62 -25.13 -13.42
C LYS A 131 10.62 -24.14 -14.00
N VAL A 132 11.41 -24.63 -14.94
CA VAL A 132 12.28 -23.82 -15.78
C VAL A 132 11.94 -24.19 -17.22
N SER A 133 11.58 -23.20 -18.03
CA SER A 133 11.22 -23.40 -19.44
C SER A 133 12.46 -23.65 -20.30
N GLN A 134 12.24 -24.10 -21.54
CA GLN A 134 13.30 -24.27 -22.54
C GLN A 134 14.02 -22.95 -22.86
N ASP A 135 13.31 -21.82 -22.75
CA ASP A 135 13.86 -20.47 -22.93
C ASP A 135 14.59 -19.93 -21.69
N ASN A 136 14.97 -20.79 -20.74
CA ASN A 136 15.56 -20.44 -19.45
C ASN A 136 14.72 -19.52 -18.54
N THR A 137 13.42 -19.33 -18.83
CA THR A 137 12.51 -18.63 -17.92
C THR A 137 12.24 -19.46 -16.68
N ILE A 138 12.43 -18.87 -15.51
CA ILE A 138 12.27 -19.49 -14.20
C ILE A 138 10.89 -19.16 -13.65
N PHE A 139 10.07 -20.19 -13.42
CA PHE A 139 8.71 -20.05 -12.93
C PHE A 139 8.67 -20.26 -11.41
N PHE A 140 8.16 -19.26 -10.71
CA PHE A 140 7.90 -19.29 -9.28
C PHE A 140 6.39 -19.27 -9.01
N ASP A 141 5.94 -20.18 -8.17
CA ASP A 141 4.62 -20.12 -7.57
C ASP A 141 4.70 -19.24 -6.32
N VAL A 142 3.76 -18.30 -6.19
CA VAL A 142 3.70 -17.36 -5.08
C VAL A 142 2.62 -17.79 -4.09
N TYR A 143 3.00 -17.86 -2.82
CA TYR A 143 2.11 -18.25 -1.71
C TYR A 143 2.16 -17.23 -0.58
N TYR A 144 1.12 -17.20 0.25
CA TYR A 144 1.23 -16.58 1.57
C TYR A 144 1.92 -17.52 2.55
N SER A 145 2.79 -16.96 3.39
CA SER A 145 3.42 -17.70 4.47
C SER A 145 2.39 -18.15 5.48
N GLU A 146 2.40 -19.46 5.76
CA GLU A 146 1.63 -20.09 6.80
C GLU A 146 2.58 -20.69 7.83
N LYS A 147 2.24 -20.52 9.12
CA LYS A 147 2.98 -21.13 10.25
C LYS A 147 4.49 -20.82 10.25
N GLY A 148 4.88 -19.63 9.78
CA GLY A 148 6.27 -19.19 9.76
C GLY A 148 7.14 -19.84 8.67
N LYS A 149 6.54 -20.50 7.68
CA LYS A 149 7.27 -21.01 6.50
C LYS A 149 7.98 -19.84 5.79
N GLN A 150 9.20 -20.07 5.32
CA GLN A 150 10.00 -19.09 4.59
C GLN A 150 10.48 -19.69 3.27
N THR A 151 10.81 -18.82 2.31
CA THR A 151 11.42 -19.21 1.05
C THR A 151 12.76 -19.91 1.32
N ASN A 152 12.92 -21.13 0.80
CA ASN A 152 14.15 -21.89 0.96
C ASN A 152 15.10 -21.62 -0.22
N TYR A 153 15.95 -20.60 -0.06
CA TYR A 153 16.91 -20.17 -1.08
C TYR A 153 17.89 -21.29 -1.49
N ASP A 154 18.34 -22.10 -0.53
CA ASP A 154 19.29 -23.17 -0.81
C ASP A 154 18.68 -24.30 -1.66
N ASP A 155 17.42 -24.64 -1.41
CA ASP A 155 16.68 -25.61 -2.22
C ASP A 155 16.47 -25.10 -3.65
N ILE A 156 16.08 -23.84 -3.79
CA ILE A 156 15.92 -23.17 -5.10
C ILE A 156 17.24 -23.19 -5.87
N LYS A 157 18.34 -22.75 -5.25
CA LYS A 157 19.68 -22.74 -5.86
C LYS A 157 20.13 -24.14 -6.29
N LYS A 158 19.91 -25.17 -5.45
CA LYS A 158 20.23 -26.56 -5.80
C LYS A 158 19.46 -27.02 -7.04
N LYS A 159 18.14 -26.81 -7.07
CA LYS A 159 17.28 -27.20 -8.20
C LYS A 159 17.64 -26.47 -9.49
N LEU A 160 17.98 -25.18 -9.41
CA LEU A 160 18.44 -24.41 -10.58
C LEU A 160 19.81 -24.89 -11.07
N LYS A 161 20.74 -25.21 -10.15
CA LYS A 161 22.07 -25.73 -10.50
C LYS A 161 22.00 -27.08 -11.21
N HIS A 162 21.09 -27.97 -10.80
CA HIS A 162 20.82 -29.23 -11.52
C HIS A 162 20.34 -29.02 -12.96
N LYS A 163 19.74 -27.86 -13.25
CA LYS A 163 19.30 -27.47 -14.60
C LYS A 163 20.33 -26.61 -15.34
N GLY A 164 21.55 -26.47 -14.81
CA GLY A 164 22.62 -25.69 -15.44
C GLY A 164 22.54 -24.17 -15.23
N LEU A 165 21.62 -23.69 -14.39
CA LEU A 165 21.47 -22.27 -14.06
C LEU A 165 22.10 -21.97 -12.69
N SER A 166 23.12 -21.14 -12.66
CA SER A 166 23.76 -20.67 -11.42
C SER A 166 23.29 -19.25 -11.12
N ILE A 167 22.55 -19.08 -10.02
CA ILE A 167 21.97 -17.79 -9.59
C ILE A 167 22.42 -17.49 -8.16
N THR A 168 22.71 -16.23 -7.87
CA THR A 168 23.08 -15.73 -6.54
C THR A 168 21.84 -15.30 -5.75
N ASP A 169 21.96 -15.26 -4.43
CA ASP A 169 20.87 -14.81 -3.55
C ASP A 169 20.47 -13.36 -3.86
N GLU A 170 21.43 -12.50 -4.22
CA GLU A 170 21.18 -11.10 -4.62
C GLU A 170 20.23 -10.98 -5.82
N ILE A 171 20.36 -11.86 -6.82
CA ILE A 171 19.48 -11.85 -8.00
C ILE A 171 18.08 -12.31 -7.61
N LEU A 172 17.97 -13.34 -6.76
CA LEU A 172 16.68 -13.81 -6.26
C LEU A 172 15.97 -12.73 -5.43
N ASP A 173 16.69 -12.07 -4.52
CA ASP A 173 16.16 -10.98 -3.69
C ASP A 173 15.70 -9.80 -4.54
N LYS A 174 16.47 -9.45 -5.57
CA LYS A 174 16.08 -8.42 -6.54
C LYS A 174 14.82 -8.83 -7.31
N ALA A 175 14.69 -10.09 -7.71
CA ALA A 175 13.50 -10.61 -8.40
C ALA A 175 12.25 -10.53 -7.50
N PHE A 176 12.35 -11.02 -6.27
CA PHE A 176 11.25 -11.01 -5.30
C PHE A 176 10.85 -9.59 -4.91
N SER A 177 11.82 -8.71 -4.64
CA SER A 177 11.56 -7.31 -4.31
C SER A 177 10.88 -6.56 -5.47
N THR A 178 11.31 -6.83 -6.71
CA THR A 178 10.70 -6.22 -7.90
C THR A 178 9.27 -6.74 -8.09
N PHE A 179 9.02 -8.02 -7.84
CA PHE A 179 7.67 -8.58 -7.84
C PHE A 179 6.77 -7.93 -6.80
N GLU A 180 7.25 -7.73 -5.57
CA GLU A 180 6.47 -7.11 -4.50
C GLU A 180 6.16 -5.64 -4.75
N ALA A 181 7.08 -4.92 -5.41
CA ALA A 181 6.92 -3.51 -5.77
C ALA A 181 5.71 -3.25 -6.70
N GLN A 182 5.24 -4.25 -7.46
CA GLN A 182 4.02 -4.11 -8.28
C GLN A 182 2.81 -3.63 -7.46
N SER A 183 2.73 -4.10 -6.20
CA SER A 183 1.62 -3.81 -5.32
C SER A 183 1.67 -2.39 -4.74
N LEU A 184 2.83 -1.72 -4.82
CA LEU A 184 3.00 -0.33 -4.40
C LEU A 184 2.63 0.65 -5.51
N LEU A 185 2.83 0.27 -6.78
CA LEU A 185 2.54 1.11 -7.93
C LEU A 185 1.04 1.27 -8.21
N ASP A 186 0.24 0.24 -7.92
CA ASP A 186 -1.24 0.28 -8.08
C ASP A 186 -1.93 1.25 -7.10
N PHE A 187 -1.23 1.84 -6.10
CA PHE A 187 -1.75 2.90 -5.23
C PHE A 187 -1.60 4.33 -5.79
N ALA A 188 -0.86 4.51 -6.89
CA ALA A 188 -0.48 5.83 -7.40
C ALA A 188 -1.29 6.30 -8.63
N ALA A 189 -2.27 5.53 -9.10
CA ALA A 189 -3.15 5.86 -10.23
C ALA A 189 -4.55 6.28 -9.76
#